data_AF-A0A936KLM6-F1
#
_entry.id   AF-A0A936KLM6-F1
#
_cell.length_a   1.000
_cell.length_b   1.000
_cell.length_c   1.000
_cell.angle_alpha   90.00
_cell.angle_beta   90.00
_cell.angle_gamma   90.00
#
_symmetry.space_group_name_H-M   'P 1'
#
loop_
_entity.id
_entity.type
_entity.pdbx_description
1 polymer ?
#
loop_
_entity_poly.entity_id
_entity_poly.type
_entity_poly.pdbx_seq_one_letter_code
_entity_poly.pdbx_strand_id
1 'polypeptide(L)' 'MTIKVGHISNPANQVRINDPSVSRMHLEVSKIDNDTLRIVDLGSTNGTRYFSVHSRRNSTWAFQGFKKT' A
#
# COMPACT_ATOMS: atom_id res chain seq x y z
N MET A 1 6.84 3.06 -14.42
CA MET A 1 5.40 2.80 -14.16
C MET A 1 5.14 3.09 -12.68
N THR A 2 4.04 3.79 -12.38
CA THR A 2 3.63 4.14 -11.01
C THR A 2 2.18 3.71 -10.80
N ILE A 3 1.90 3.17 -9.62
CA ILE A 3 0.57 2.75 -9.17
C ILE A 3 0.24 3.56 -7.93
N LYS A 4 -0.87 4.30 -7.96
CA LYS A 4 -1.40 5.03 -6.79
C LYS A 4 -2.42 4.17 -6.07
N VAL A 5 -2.32 4.19 -4.74
CA VAL A 5 -3.17 3.44 -3.82
C VAL A 5 -3.82 4.42 -2.85
N GLY A 6 -5.12 4.27 -2.62
CA GLY A 6 -5.83 5.08 -1.65
C GLY A 6 -7.32 4.75 -1.55
N HIS A 7 -8.03 5.60 -0.82
CA HIS A 7 -9.46 5.42 -0.56
C HIS A 7 -10.27 5.32 -1.85
N ILE A 8 -11.35 4.54 -1.79
CA ILE A 8 -12.27 4.37 -2.92
C ILE A 8 -12.89 5.68 -3.41
N SER A 9 -12.99 6.71 -2.59
CA SER A 9 -13.58 8.00 -3.02
C SER A 9 -12.76 8.76 -4.06
N ASN A 10 -11.48 8.42 -4.29
CA ASN A 10 -10.66 9.09 -5.30
C ASN A 10 -10.49 8.20 -6.55
N PRO A 11 -11.10 8.57 -7.70
CA PRO A 11 -11.04 7.76 -8.92
C PRO A 11 -9.66 7.77 -9.59
N ALA A 12 -8.75 8.67 -9.20
CA ALA A 12 -7.39 8.70 -9.75
C ALA A 12 -6.48 7.58 -9.21
N ASN A 13 -6.90 6.86 -8.17
CA ASN A 13 -6.17 5.72 -7.64
C ASN A 13 -6.44 4.48 -8.49
N GLN A 14 -5.37 3.79 -8.91
CA GLN A 14 -5.49 2.52 -9.62
C GLN A 14 -5.90 1.38 -8.68
N VAL A 15 -5.41 1.39 -7.44
CA VAL A 15 -5.86 0.47 -6.39
C VAL A 15 -6.69 1.25 -5.39
N ARG A 16 -7.97 0.92 -5.32
CA ARG A 16 -8.97 1.60 -4.50
C ARG A 16 -9.39 0.69 -3.35
N ILE A 17 -9.21 1.16 -2.13
CA ILE A 17 -9.53 0.42 -0.90
C ILE A 17 -10.73 1.08 -0.24
N ASN A 18 -11.77 0.29 0.06
CA ASN A 18 -12.97 0.75 0.76
C ASN A 18 -12.84 0.55 2.28
N ASP A 19 -11.99 1.36 2.89
CA ASP A 19 -11.78 1.36 4.34
C ASP A 19 -11.55 2.80 4.83
N PRO A 20 -12.29 3.28 5.84
CA PRO A 20 -12.22 4.66 6.31
C PRO A 20 -10.86 5.05 6.92
N SER A 21 -10.02 4.08 7.29
CA SER A 21 -8.66 4.33 7.79
C SER A 21 -7.66 4.68 6.66
N VAL A 22 -8.04 4.47 5.40
CA VAL A 22 -7.20 4.74 4.24
C VAL A 22 -7.44 6.17 3.74
N SER A 23 -6.39 6.99 3.70
CA SER A 23 -6.44 8.34 3.12
C SER A 23 -6.79 8.35 1.61
N ARG A 24 -7.36 9.46 1.12
CA ARG A 24 -7.76 9.66 -0.29
C ARG A 24 -6.62 9.44 -1.29
N MET A 25 -5.41 9.85 -0.94
CA MET A 25 -4.15 9.48 -1.61
C MET A 25 -3.25 8.97 -0.50
N HIS A 26 -2.95 7.67 -0.47
CA HIS A 26 -2.30 7.06 0.68
C HIS A 26 -0.82 6.82 0.42
N LEU A 27 -0.54 6.12 -0.68
CA LEU A 27 0.83 5.83 -1.11
C LEU A 27 0.89 5.66 -2.62
N GLU A 28 2.09 5.68 -3.14
CA GLU A 28 2.39 5.23 -4.49
C GLU A 28 3.50 4.18 -4.50
N VAL A 29 3.41 3.29 -5.49
CA VAL A 29 4.43 2.28 -5.77
C VAL A 29 4.96 2.54 -7.17
N SER A 30 6.28 2.67 -7.31
CA SER A 30 6.93 2.84 -8.61
C SER A 30 8.04 1.81 -8.79
N LYS A 31 8.25 1.38 -10.05
CA LYS A 31 9.45 0.60 -10.39
C LYS A 31 10.66 1.52 -10.40
N ILE A 32 11.73 1.12 -9.71
CA ILE A 32 13.06 1.72 -9.89
C ILE A 32 13.77 0.98 -11.02
N ASP A 33 13.80 -0.35 -10.95
CA ASP A 33 14.39 -1.25 -11.94
C ASP A 33 13.57 -2.55 -12.04
N ASN A 34 14.18 -3.63 -12.57
CA ASN A 34 13.49 -4.89 -12.81
C ASN A 34 13.08 -5.62 -11.52
N ASP A 35 13.87 -5.47 -10.45
CA ASP A 35 13.71 -6.24 -9.21
C ASP A 35 13.39 -5.35 -8.01
N THR A 36 13.48 -4.03 -8.17
CA THR A 36 13.29 -3.07 -7.09
C THR A 36 12.06 -2.20 -7.30
N LEU A 37 11.19 -2.19 -6.29
CA LEU A 37 10.07 -1.26 -6.18
C LEU A 37 10.35 -0.22 -5.10
N ARG A 38 9.97 1.03 -5.39
CA ARG A 38 9.89 2.11 -4.41
C ARG A 38 8.46 2.25 -3.92
N ILE A 39 8.28 2.33 -2.61
CA ILE A 39 7.00 2.70 -1.98
C ILE A 39 7.18 4.06 -1.34
N VAL A 40 6.27 4.99 -1.61
CA VAL A 40 6.27 6.35 -1.05
C VAL A 40 4.92 6.61 -0.41
N ASP A 41 4.90 6.84 0.90
CA ASP A 41 3.72 7.35 1.61
C ASP A 41 3.46 8.80 1.17
N LEU A 42 2.21 9.13 0.87
CA LEU A 42 1.80 10.44 0.33
C LEU A 42 1.24 11.37 1.41
N GLY A 43 1.71 11.23 2.66
CA GLY A 43 1.19 11.97 3.80
C GLY A 43 -0.12 11.37 4.32
N SER A 44 -0.18 10.04 4.37
CA SER A 44 -1.37 9.35 4.87
C SER A 44 -1.59 9.61 6.36
N THR A 45 -2.85 9.66 6.78
CA THR A 45 -3.23 10.01 8.16
C THR A 45 -2.79 8.96 9.17
N ASN A 46 -2.80 7.69 8.79
CA ASN A 46 -2.45 6.57 9.68
C ASN A 46 -1.05 6.00 9.41
N GLY A 47 -0.34 6.54 8.42
CA GLY A 47 0.96 6.07 7.96
C GLY A 47 0.91 4.75 7.17
N THR A 48 1.95 4.51 6.38
CA THR A 48 2.17 3.23 5.69
C THR A 48 3.08 2.33 6.52
N ARG A 49 2.69 1.06 6.71
CA ARG A 49 3.54 0.01 7.30
C ARG A 49 3.75 -1.10 6.29
N TYR A 50 4.99 -1.56 6.16
CA TYR A 50 5.37 -2.68 5.32
C TYR A 50 6.06 -3.76 6.16
N PHE A 51 5.72 -5.02 5.89
CA PHE A 51 6.36 -6.18 6.51
C PHE A 51 7.20 -6.89 5.46
N SER A 52 8.49 -7.12 5.75
CA SER A 52 9.35 -7.95 4.92
C SER A 52 8.98 -9.41 5.12
N VAL A 53 8.09 -9.90 4.27
CA VAL A 53 7.80 -11.32 4.15
C VAL A 53 8.62 -11.88 3.00
N HIS A 54 9.46 -12.88 3.26
CA HIS A 54 10.09 -13.66 2.19
C HIS A 54 9.01 -14.52 1.53
N SER A 55 8.26 -13.92 0.61
CA SER A 55 7.21 -14.62 -0.11
C SER A 55 7.84 -15.58 -1.13
N ARG A 56 7.63 -16.88 -0.94
CA ARG A 56 7.86 -17.85 -2.02
C ARG A 56 6.71 -17.76 -3.01
N ARG A 57 6.95 -18.09 -4.29
CA ARG A 57 5.87 -18.15 -5.30
C ARG A 57 4.70 -18.97 -4.74
N ASN A 58 3.48 -18.47 -4.92
CA ASN A 58 2.22 -19.10 -4.49
C ASN A 58 2.05 -19.30 -2.97
N SER A 59 2.71 -18.49 -2.13
CA SER A 59 2.46 -18.52 -0.68
C SER A 59 1.40 -17.49 -0.27
N THR A 60 0.46 -17.90 0.58
CA THR A 60 -0.52 -17.02 1.22
C THR A 60 -0.02 -16.68 2.63
N TRP A 61 -0.03 -15.40 2.97
CA TRP A 61 0.35 -14.90 4.29
C TRP A 61 -0.83 -14.16 4.90
N ALA A 62 -1.19 -14.48 6.13
CA ALA A 62 -2.19 -13.77 6.91
C ALA A 62 -1.50 -12.94 7.99
N PHE A 63 -1.78 -11.63 8.02
CA PHE A 63 -1.33 -10.73 9.07
C PHE A 63 -2.54 -10.35 9.93
N GLN A 64 -2.50 -10.66 11.23
CA GLN A 64 -3.50 -10.18 12.18
C GLN A 64 -3.07 -8.79 12.66
N GLY A 65 -3.94 -7.80 12.42
CA GLY A 65 -3.59 -6.38 12.41
C GLY A 65 -2.95 -5.82 13.68
N PHE A 66 -2.25 -4.71 13.50
CA PHE A 66 -1.70 -3.91 14.60
C PHE A 66 -2.83 -3.17 15.29
N LYS A 67 -2.99 -3.38 16.61
CA LYS A 67 -3.77 -2.46 17.44
C LYS A 67 -3.09 -1.11 17.40
N LYS A 68 -3.87 -0.08 17.07
CA LYS A 68 -3.50 1.33 17.25
C LYS A 68 -3.26 1.54 18.76
N THR A 69 -2.02 1.75 19.16
CA THR A 69 -1.72 2.43 20.44
C THR A 69 -1.97 3.91 20.28
#